data_AF-A0A017SDB7-F1
#
_entry.id   AF-A0A017SDB7-F1
#
_cell.length_a   1.000
_cell.length_b   1.000
_cell.length_c   1.000
_cell.angle_alpha   90.00
_cell.angle_beta   90.00
_cell.angle_gamma   90.00
#
_symmetry.space_group_name_H-M   'P 1'
#
loop_
_entity.id
_entity.type
_entity.pdbx_description
1 polymer ?
#
loop_
_entity_poly.entity_id
_entity_poly.type
_entity_poly.pdbx_seq_one_letter_code
_entity_poly.pdbx_strand_id
1 'polypeptide(L)'
;MASNENEQRQTLPVENVNKTERKFSHKSASEYYDPCQDFADRSLKCMRRNGFDKEMCGDYFQAYRDCKKTWMTQKRFGSSQK
;
A
#
# COMPACT_ATOMS: atom_id res chain seq x y z
N MET A 1 -40.02 3.80 31.75
CA MET A 1 -40.43 3.47 30.38
C MET A 1 -39.27 2.74 29.72
N ALA A 2 -39.57 1.63 29.07
CA ALA A 2 -38.61 0.61 28.63
C ALA A 2 -37.85 1.03 27.35
N SER A 3 -36.63 0.49 27.22
CA SER A 3 -36.10 -0.15 26.01
C SER A 3 -35.81 0.65 24.72
N ASN A 4 -34.52 0.56 24.31
CA ASN A 4 -33.98 0.27 22.95
C ASN A 4 -34.09 1.42 21.92
N GLU A 5 -33.05 1.78 21.15
CA GLU A 5 -32.59 1.07 19.94
C GLU A 5 -31.08 1.22 19.70
N ASN A 6 -30.40 0.08 19.65
CA ASN A 6 -29.05 -0.12 19.17
C ASN A 6 -29.14 -0.61 17.73
N GLU A 7 -28.91 0.27 16.75
CA GLU A 7 -28.84 -0.07 15.32
C GLU A 7 -28.18 1.13 14.60
N GLN A 8 -26.94 1.13 14.12
CA GLN A 8 -26.41 0.34 13.00
C GLN A 8 -24.87 0.51 13.00
N ARG A 9 -24.12 -0.47 13.54
CA ARG A 9 -22.74 -0.68 13.12
C ARG A 9 -22.80 -1.70 11.99
N GLN A 10 -22.64 -1.26 10.75
CA GLN A 10 -22.62 -2.13 9.56
C GLN A 10 -21.55 -3.21 9.71
N THR A 11 -21.95 -4.39 10.19
CA THR A 11 -21.17 -5.60 10.14
C THR A 11 -21.25 -6.16 8.73
N LEU A 12 -20.16 -5.98 7.97
CA LEU A 12 -19.96 -6.65 6.69
C LEU A 12 -20.02 -8.18 6.87
N PRO A 13 -20.54 -8.95 5.89
CA PRO A 13 -20.82 -10.38 6.07
C PRO A 13 -19.53 -11.19 6.32
N VAL A 14 -19.51 -11.93 7.42
CA VAL A 14 -18.38 -12.74 7.93
C VAL A 14 -18.11 -14.05 7.14
N GLU A 15 -18.81 -14.27 6.04
CA GLU A 15 -18.67 -15.50 5.22
C GLU A 15 -17.47 -15.44 4.25
N ASN A 16 -17.02 -14.23 3.88
CA ASN A 16 -15.96 -14.05 2.86
C ASN A 16 -14.55 -13.83 3.45
N VAL A 17 -14.45 -13.56 4.76
CA VAL A 17 -13.16 -13.34 5.44
C VAL A 17 -12.32 -14.61 5.40
N ASN A 18 -12.92 -15.75 5.76
CA ASN A 18 -12.27 -17.06 5.81
C ASN A 18 -11.69 -17.53 4.46
N LYS A 19 -12.36 -17.16 3.35
CA LYS A 19 -11.93 -17.54 1.99
C LYS A 19 -10.84 -16.62 1.46
N THR A 20 -10.81 -15.37 1.93
CA THR A 20 -9.80 -14.36 1.58
C THR A 20 -8.50 -14.59 2.35
N GLU A 21 -8.58 -14.96 3.63
CA GLU A 21 -7.40 -15.27 4.46
C GLU A 21 -6.58 -16.43 3.90
N ARG A 22 -7.23 -17.55 3.51
CA ARG A 22 -6.51 -18.70 2.94
C ARG A 22 -5.87 -18.43 1.57
N LYS A 23 -6.43 -17.49 0.79
CA LYS A 23 -5.86 -17.05 -0.49
C LYS A 23 -4.64 -16.15 -0.30
N PHE A 24 -4.53 -15.51 0.86
CA PHE A 24 -3.39 -14.68 1.23
C PHE A 24 -2.29 -15.46 1.97
N SER A 25 -2.64 -16.56 2.68
CA SER A 25 -1.67 -17.40 3.39
C SER A 25 -0.71 -18.19 2.49
N HIS A 26 -1.06 -18.42 1.22
CA HIS A 26 -0.27 -19.25 0.28
C HIS A 26 0.40 -18.45 -0.84
N LYS A 27 0.18 -17.13 -0.94
CA LYS A 27 0.93 -16.30 -1.89
C LYS A 27 2.28 -15.99 -1.27
N SER A 28 3.36 -16.43 -1.92
CA SER A 28 4.69 -15.95 -1.59
C SER A 28 4.64 -14.42 -1.58
N ALA A 29 5.26 -13.79 -0.58
CA ALA A 29 5.20 -12.36 -0.31
C ALA A 29 5.76 -11.45 -1.44
N SER A 30 5.95 -11.99 -2.64
CA SER A 30 6.60 -11.37 -3.78
C SER A 30 5.63 -10.87 -4.87
N GLU A 31 4.36 -11.31 -4.90
CA GLU A 31 3.45 -10.94 -6.02
C GLU A 31 2.90 -9.50 -5.90
N TYR A 32 2.93 -8.92 -4.69
CA TYR A 32 2.45 -7.55 -4.41
C TYR A 32 3.49 -6.66 -3.72
N TYR A 33 4.74 -7.11 -3.61
CA TYR A 33 5.77 -6.29 -2.96
C TYR A 33 6.33 -5.28 -3.96
N ASP A 34 5.84 -4.05 -3.86
CA ASP A 34 6.46 -2.88 -4.47
C ASP A 34 7.57 -2.38 -3.52
N PRO A 35 8.87 -2.66 -3.75
CA PRO A 35 9.97 -2.11 -2.96
C PRO A 35 10.01 -0.58 -2.90
N CYS A 36 9.21 0.13 -3.71
CA CYS A 36 9.08 1.57 -3.67
C CYS A 36 7.87 2.05 -2.84
N GLN A 37 7.09 1.15 -2.25
CA GLN A 37 5.88 1.45 -1.49
C GLN A 37 6.17 2.32 -0.27
N ASP A 38 7.32 2.13 0.41
CA ASP A 38 7.72 2.95 1.56
C ASP A 38 7.96 4.41 1.15
N PHE A 39 8.66 4.63 0.03
CA PHE A 39 8.88 5.96 -0.52
C PHE A 39 7.56 6.62 -0.96
N ALA A 40 6.65 5.83 -1.53
CA ALA A 40 5.31 6.30 -1.88
C ALA A 40 4.53 6.74 -0.63
N ASP A 41 4.48 5.93 0.43
CA ASP A 41 3.79 6.28 1.68
C ASP A 41 4.34 7.57 2.30
N ARG A 42 5.66 7.73 2.33
CA ARG A 42 6.30 8.96 2.83
C ARG A 42 5.88 10.20 2.04
N SER A 43 5.80 10.09 0.71
CA SER A 43 5.34 11.21 -0.13
C SER A 43 3.88 11.57 0.13
N LEU A 44 3.01 10.56 0.33
CA LEU A 44 1.60 10.76 0.69
C LEU A 44 1.45 11.38 2.09
N LYS A 45 2.29 10.97 3.04
CA LYS A 45 2.32 11.51 4.40
C LYS A 45 2.76 12.98 4.41
N CYS A 46 3.73 13.34 3.57
CA CYS A 46 4.14 14.72 3.37
C CYS A 46 2.98 15.57 2.79
N MET A 47 2.31 15.08 1.74
CA MET A 47 1.15 15.79 1.16
C MET A 47 0.02 15.99 2.18
N ARG A 48 -0.30 14.97 2.98
CA ARG A 48 -1.35 15.07 4.01
C ARG A 48 -1.05 16.14 5.07
N ARG A 49 0.22 16.40 5.35
CA ARG A 49 0.67 17.38 6.36
C ARG A 49 0.77 18.81 5.81
N ASN A 50 1.01 18.96 4.51
CA ASN A 50 1.24 20.26 3.86
C ASN A 50 0.09 20.67 2.92
N GLY A 51 -1.11 20.13 3.11
CA GLY A 51 -2.27 20.51 2.29
C GLY A 51 -2.15 20.13 0.80
N PHE A 52 -1.45 19.04 0.50
CA PHE A 52 -1.14 18.58 -0.87
C PHE A 52 -0.22 19.50 -1.68
N ASP A 53 0.54 20.35 -0.99
CA ASP A 53 1.61 21.10 -1.62
C ASP A 53 2.71 20.15 -2.14
N LYS A 54 2.93 20.17 -3.45
CA LYS A 54 3.89 19.28 -4.12
C LYS A 54 5.32 19.79 -4.03
N GLU A 55 5.50 21.10 -3.93
CA GLU A 55 6.83 21.74 -3.91
C GLU A 55 7.54 21.39 -2.60
N MET A 56 6.82 21.42 -1.48
CA MET A 56 7.32 21.03 -0.17
C MET A 56 7.70 19.55 -0.05
N CYS A 57 7.20 18.69 -0.95
CA CYS A 57 7.39 17.25 -0.90
C CYS A 57 8.29 16.70 -2.02
N GLY A 58 8.99 17.58 -2.74
CA GLY A 58 9.83 17.24 -3.90
C GLY A 58 10.82 16.10 -3.63
N ASP A 59 11.53 16.14 -2.50
CA ASP A 59 12.51 15.12 -2.13
C ASP A 59 11.91 13.72 -1.98
N TYR A 60 10.70 13.60 -1.43
CA TYR A 60 10.00 12.32 -1.28
C TYR A 60 9.59 11.74 -2.64
N PHE A 61 9.13 12.59 -3.56
CA PHE A 61 8.83 12.17 -4.93
C PHE A 61 10.08 11.76 -5.69
N GLN A 62 11.20 12.46 -5.45
CA GLN A 62 12.47 12.13 -6.07
C GLN A 62 12.97 10.76 -5.61
N ALA A 63 12.91 10.47 -4.30
CA ALA A 63 13.25 9.16 -3.76
C ALA A 63 12.38 8.02 -4.35
N TYR A 64 11.07 8.26 -4.53
CA TYR A 64 10.18 7.29 -5.18
C TYR A 64 10.55 7.03 -6.65
N ARG A 65 10.86 8.08 -7.41
CA ARG A 65 11.30 7.96 -8.82
C ARG A 65 12.62 7.21 -8.91
N ASP A 66 13.55 7.49 -8.01
CA ASP A 66 14.88 6.87 -8.00
C ASP A 66 14.79 5.37 -7.69
N CYS A 67 14.00 5.01 -6.68
CA CYS A 67 13.66 3.62 -6.38
C CYS A 67 13.06 2.92 -7.62
N LYS A 68 12.08 3.55 -8.28
CA LYS A 68 11.39 2.96 -9.43
C LYS A 68 12.33 2.80 -10.62
N LYS A 69 13.21 3.78 -10.86
CA LYS A 69 14.23 3.74 -11.90
C LYS A 69 15.20 2.58 -11.64
N THR A 70 15.69 2.47 -10.41
CA THR A 70 16.61 1.41 -10.00
C THR A 70 15.94 0.05 -10.09
N TRP A 71 14.68 -0.09 -9.67
CA TRP A 71 13.96 -1.35 -9.80
C TRP A 71 13.69 -1.73 -11.26
N MET A 72 13.25 -0.80 -12.12
CA MET A 72 13.07 -1.10 -13.54
C MET A 72 14.39 -1.46 -14.21
N THR A 73 15.49 -0.81 -13.81
CA THR A 73 16.86 -1.15 -14.22
C THR A 73 17.20 -2.57 -13.76
N GLN A 74 17.01 -2.90 -12.48
CA GLN A 74 17.22 -4.23 -11.94
C GLN A 74 16.32 -5.29 -12.59
N LYS A 75 15.07 -5.01 -12.98
CA LYS A 75 14.27 -5.98 -13.75
C LYS A 75 14.81 -6.20 -15.16
N ARG A 76 15.36 -5.16 -15.79
CA ARG A 76 15.92 -5.22 -17.15
C ARG A 76 17.30 -5.88 -17.20
N PHE A 77 18.11 -5.73 -16.14
CA PHE A 77 19.45 -6.32 -16.02
C PHE A 77 19.50 -7.59 -15.15
N GLY A 78 18.53 -7.78 -14.26
CA GLY A 78 18.44 -8.89 -13.29
C GLY A 78 17.68 -10.11 -13.80
N SER A 79 17.24 -10.13 -15.06
CA SER A 79 16.90 -11.38 -15.77
C SER A 79 18.13 -12.25 -16.09
N SER A 80 19.35 -11.77 -15.80
CA SER A 80 20.63 -12.48 -16.02
C SER A 80 21.36 -12.87 -14.72
N GLN A 81 20.66 -12.99 -13.59
CA GLN A 81 21.18 -13.58 -12.35
C GLN A 81 20.38 -14.84 -12.02
N LYS A 82 20.46 -15.85 -12.88
CA LYS A 82 20.31 -17.26 -12.50
C LYS A 82 21.15 -18.12 -13.41
#